data_AF-A0A7S0ZQB1-F1
#
_entry.id   AF-A0A7S0ZQB1-F1
#
_cell.length_a   1.000
_cell.length_b   1.000
_cell.length_c   1.000
_cell.angle_alpha   90.00
_cell.angle_beta   90.00
_cell.angle_gamma   90.00
#
_symmetry.space_group_name_H-M   'P 1'
#
loop_
_entity.id
_entity.type
_entity.pdbx_description
1 polymer ?
#
loop_
_entity_poly.entity_id
_entity_poly.type
_entity_poly.pdbx_seq_one_letter_code
_entity_poly.pdbx_strand_id
1 'polypeptide(L)'
;LMCTLASLSRWAWWHLRPFNIEMQTLVAIVLMPYSLAISRVRQLMRDLRKLTQQISTFSIRESRCFCCDVGHVHAETKERIQCDRKLVYATLRKWFGGRRPVNRRGSTRGEARETDESHLDSFDVQVRVGLMRLLAGKREGSLKYAHALFVATPWLWDLCVNLFSVLFLQRGEVTQLVEDCVCVFLAYPCE
;
A
#
# COMPACT_ATOMS: atom_id res chain seq x y z
N LEU A 1 14.58 9.33 -3.13
CA LEU A 1 15.99 8.94 -3.27
C LEU A 1 16.90 10.15 -3.47
N MET A 2 16.73 10.98 -4.50
CA MET A 2 17.59 12.18 -4.68
C MET A 2 17.51 13.18 -3.51
N CYS A 3 16.30 13.58 -3.08
CA CYS A 3 16.15 14.50 -1.93
C CYS A 3 16.63 13.91 -0.60
N THR A 4 16.62 12.58 -0.49
CA THR A 4 16.96 11.85 0.73
C THR A 4 18.46 11.70 0.86
N LEU A 5 19.15 11.51 -0.26
CA LEU A 5 20.61 11.54 -0.34
C LEU A 5 21.17 12.95 -0.17
N ALA A 6 20.50 13.98 -0.73
CA ALA A 6 20.93 15.37 -0.60
C ALA A 6 20.76 15.95 0.81
N SER A 7 19.74 15.52 1.56
CA SER A 7 19.57 15.89 2.98
C SER A 7 20.58 15.16 3.87
N LEU A 8 20.82 13.87 3.62
CA LEU A 8 21.85 13.09 4.31
C LEU A 8 23.25 13.64 4.07
N SER A 9 23.62 13.95 2.83
CA SER A 9 24.97 14.44 2.52
C SER A 9 25.24 15.80 3.17
N ARG A 10 24.24 16.68 3.22
CA ARG A 10 24.38 18.01 3.82
C ARG A 10 24.44 17.95 5.36
N TRP A 11 23.64 17.09 5.98
CA TRP A 11 23.69 16.84 7.42
C TRP A 11 24.98 16.12 7.83
N ALA A 12 25.37 15.07 7.09
CA ALA A 12 26.59 14.32 7.32
C ALA A 12 27.82 15.23 7.20
N TRP A 13 27.87 16.11 6.19
CA TRP A 13 28.95 17.08 6.04
C TRP A 13 29.08 18.04 7.23
N TRP A 14 27.96 18.52 7.78
CA TRP A 14 27.96 19.45 8.91
C TRP A 14 28.44 18.78 10.21
N HIS A 15 27.98 17.55 10.48
CA HIS A 15 28.27 16.85 11.73
C HIS A 15 29.56 16.02 11.72
N LEU A 16 30.03 15.55 10.56
CA LEU A 16 31.22 14.69 10.46
C LEU A 16 32.52 15.46 10.22
N ARG A 17 32.44 16.78 9.98
CA ARG A 17 33.60 17.66 9.75
C ARG A 17 34.70 17.58 10.83
N PRO A 18 34.41 17.43 12.15
CA PRO A 18 35.45 17.37 13.16
C PRO A 18 36.11 15.98 13.33
N PHE A 19 35.67 14.95 12.60
CA PHE A 19 36.12 13.56 12.79
C PHE A 19 37.11 13.10 11.71
N ASN A 20 37.96 12.13 12.07
CA ASN A 20 38.94 11.49 11.16
C ASN A 20 38.27 10.79 9.98
N ILE A 21 38.98 10.69 8.84
CA ILE A 21 38.48 10.07 7.58
C ILE A 21 37.97 8.64 7.81
N GLU A 22 38.64 7.84 8.63
CA GLU A 22 38.20 6.48 8.96
C GLU A 22 36.85 6.43 9.68
N MET A 23 36.57 7.41 10.55
CA MET A 23 35.27 7.51 11.21
C MET A 23 34.19 7.98 10.24
N GLN A 24 34.54 8.87 9.30
CA GLN A 24 33.61 9.33 8.26
C GLN A 24 33.20 8.18 7.34
N THR A 25 34.13 7.31 6.94
CA THR A 25 33.82 6.15 6.08
C THR A 25 32.96 5.13 6.79
N LEU A 26 33.24 4.82 8.06
CA LEU A 26 32.41 3.92 8.87
C LEU A 26 30.98 4.44 9.02
N VAL A 27 30.80 5.73 9.35
CA VAL A 27 29.48 6.33 9.47
C VAL A 27 28.73 6.31 8.13
N ALA A 28 29.40 6.59 7.02
CA ALA A 28 28.78 6.52 5.69
C ALA A 28 28.29 5.11 5.34
N ILE A 29 29.09 4.08 5.65
CA ILE A 29 28.74 2.66 5.44
C ILE A 29 27.49 2.28 6.24
N VAL A 30 27.35 2.78 7.47
CA VAL A 30 26.18 2.52 8.34
C VAL A 30 24.94 3.30 7.88
N LEU A 31 25.09 4.57 7.47
CA LEU A 31 23.96 5.42 7.06
C LEU A 31 23.41 5.09 5.67
N MET A 32 24.22 4.51 4.77
CA MET A 32 23.78 4.12 3.43
C MET A 32 22.61 3.12 3.43
N PRO A 33 22.67 1.93 4.06
CA PRO A 33 21.56 0.97 4.07
C PRO A 33 20.33 1.55 4.78
N TYR A 34 20.54 2.39 5.79
CA TYR A 34 19.48 3.10 6.50
C TYR A 34 18.71 4.06 5.58
N SER A 35 19.42 4.84 4.77
CA SER A 35 18.79 5.75 3.79
C SER A 35 17.95 5.00 2.74
N LEU A 36 18.43 3.83 2.31
CA LEU A 36 17.74 2.97 1.36
C LEU A 36 16.48 2.38 1.98
N ALA A 37 16.58 1.83 3.20
CA ALA A 37 15.45 1.30 3.95
C ALA A 37 14.34 2.34 4.12
N ILE A 38 14.67 3.55 4.57
CA ILE A 38 13.69 4.63 4.71
C ILE A 38 13.09 5.03 3.36
N SER A 39 13.88 5.05 2.28
CA SER A 39 13.33 5.32 0.95
C SER A 39 12.29 4.27 0.55
N ARG A 40 12.51 3.00 0.88
CA ARG A 40 11.55 1.92 0.63
C ARG A 40 10.30 2.03 1.50
N VAL A 41 10.45 2.32 2.79
CA VAL A 41 9.31 2.57 3.70
C VAL A 41 8.48 3.75 3.21
N ARG A 42 9.11 4.84 2.76
CA ARG A 42 8.39 5.99 2.19
C ARG A 42 7.61 5.63 0.93
N GLN A 43 8.18 4.80 0.06
CA GLN A 43 7.48 4.33 -1.13
C GLN A 43 6.26 3.48 -0.75
N LEU A 44 6.42 2.55 0.20
CA LEU A 44 5.31 1.77 0.75
C LEU A 44 4.18 2.65 1.30
N MET A 45 4.53 3.69 2.06
CA MET A 45 3.55 4.64 2.62
C MET A 45 2.82 5.43 1.53
N ARG A 46 3.51 5.81 0.45
CA ARG A 46 2.87 6.46 -0.71
C ARG A 46 1.90 5.51 -1.41
N ASP A 47 2.29 4.26 -1.59
CA ASP A 47 1.45 3.25 -2.22
C ASP A 47 0.22 2.92 -1.37
N LEU A 48 0.35 2.90 -0.04
CA LEU A 48 -0.78 2.81 0.90
C LEU A 48 -1.75 4.00 0.81
N ARG A 49 -1.22 5.23 0.66
CA ARG A 49 -2.06 6.42 0.43
C ARG A 49 -2.81 6.31 -0.90
N LYS A 50 -2.12 5.90 -1.97
CA LYS A 50 -2.74 5.65 -3.28
C LYS A 50 -3.81 4.56 -3.22
N LEU A 51 -3.56 3.48 -2.49
CA LEU A 51 -4.52 2.39 -2.29
C LEU A 51 -5.83 2.91 -1.67
N THR A 52 -5.72 3.79 -0.67
CA THR A 52 -6.89 4.44 -0.06
C THR A 52 -7.65 5.25 -1.12
N GLN A 53 -6.96 6.04 -1.94
CA GLN A 53 -7.60 6.78 -3.03
C GLN A 53 -8.28 5.83 -4.05
N GLN A 54 -7.57 4.79 -4.50
CA GLN A 54 -8.08 3.80 -5.47
C GLN A 54 -9.33 3.08 -4.97
N ILE A 55 -9.36 2.69 -3.69
CA ILE A 55 -10.51 2.02 -3.10
C ILE A 55 -11.70 2.98 -3.00
N SER A 56 -11.48 4.28 -2.73
CA SER A 56 -12.57 5.25 -2.60
C SER A 56 -13.37 5.47 -3.89
N THR A 57 -12.70 5.34 -5.04
CA THR A 57 -13.29 5.47 -6.38
C THR A 57 -13.46 4.13 -7.09
N PHE A 58 -13.31 3.00 -6.38
CA PHE A 58 -13.36 1.67 -6.97
C PHE A 58 -14.71 1.40 -7.65
N SER A 59 -14.69 0.86 -8.88
CA SER A 59 -15.87 0.38 -9.59
C SER A 59 -15.53 -0.94 -10.27
N ILE A 60 -16.33 -1.97 -10.03
CA ILE A 60 -16.14 -3.27 -10.68
C ILE A 60 -16.28 -3.15 -12.21
N ARG A 61 -17.06 -2.18 -12.70
CA ARG A 61 -17.25 -1.95 -14.14
C ARG A 61 -15.99 -1.42 -14.84
N GLU A 62 -15.20 -0.65 -14.11
CA GLU A 62 -13.91 -0.11 -14.58
C GLU A 62 -12.77 -1.13 -14.44
N SER A 63 -13.00 -2.25 -13.74
CA SER A 63 -11.97 -3.28 -13.60
C SER A 63 -11.68 -3.98 -14.93
N ARG A 64 -10.41 -4.06 -15.30
CA ARG A 64 -9.95 -4.77 -16.51
C ARG A 64 -9.45 -6.15 -16.10
N CYS A 65 -10.03 -7.17 -16.72
CA CYS A 65 -9.50 -8.53 -16.64
C CYS A 65 -8.45 -8.71 -17.74
N PHE A 66 -7.46 -9.58 -17.51
CA PHE A 66 -6.44 -9.91 -18.52
C PHE A 66 -7.07 -10.22 -19.88
N CYS A 67 -8.17 -10.98 -19.89
CA CYS A 67 -8.88 -11.33 -21.12
C CYS A 67 -9.33 -10.11 -21.95
N CYS A 68 -9.64 -8.99 -21.30
CA CYS A 68 -10.04 -7.75 -21.98
C CYS A 68 -8.84 -6.97 -22.52
N ASP A 69 -7.71 -6.99 -21.81
CA ASP A 69 -6.49 -6.28 -22.21
C ASP A 69 -5.84 -6.90 -23.46
N VAL A 70 -5.95 -8.22 -23.62
CA VAL A 70 -5.45 -8.94 -24.81
C VAL A 70 -6.51 -9.09 -25.92
N GLY A 71 -7.62 -8.35 -25.85
CA GLY A 71 -8.67 -8.38 -26.87
C GLY A 71 -9.38 -9.75 -27.02
N HIS A 72 -9.45 -10.52 -25.94
CA HIS A 72 -9.98 -11.88 -25.90
C HIS A 72 -9.24 -12.88 -26.81
N VAL A 73 -7.93 -12.68 -26.99
CA VAL A 73 -7.05 -13.59 -27.72
C VAL A 73 -5.86 -13.98 -26.85
N HIS A 74 -5.63 -15.29 -26.66
CA HIS A 74 -4.47 -15.78 -25.92
C HIS A 74 -3.17 -15.41 -26.64
N ALA A 75 -2.19 -14.83 -25.92
CA ALA A 75 -0.99 -14.27 -26.53
C ALA A 75 -0.15 -15.32 -27.29
N GLU A 76 -0.03 -16.52 -26.73
CA GLU A 76 0.77 -17.64 -27.27
C GLU A 76 0.00 -18.51 -28.26
N THR A 77 -1.11 -19.12 -27.86
CA THR A 77 -1.90 -20.06 -28.69
C THR A 77 -2.73 -19.39 -29.78
N LYS A 78 -2.92 -18.05 -29.72
CA LYS A 78 -3.80 -17.27 -30.61
C LYS A 78 -5.28 -17.69 -30.59
N GLU A 79 -5.67 -18.50 -29.62
CA GLU A 79 -7.06 -18.93 -29.47
C GLU A 79 -7.92 -17.85 -28.81
N ARG A 80 -9.21 -17.84 -29.14
CA ARG A 80 -10.18 -16.92 -28.53
C ARG A 80 -10.49 -17.37 -27.11
N ILE A 81 -10.23 -16.52 -26.12
CA ILE A 81 -10.49 -16.79 -24.71
C ILE A 81 -11.83 -16.22 -24.26
N GLN A 82 -12.48 -16.91 -23.32
CA GLN A 82 -13.72 -16.43 -22.73
C GLN A 82 -13.47 -15.20 -21.85
N CYS A 83 -14.50 -14.36 -21.72
CA CYS A 83 -14.42 -13.16 -20.91
C CYS A 83 -14.72 -13.49 -19.43
N ASP A 84 -13.70 -13.42 -18.58
CA ASP A 84 -13.83 -13.68 -17.14
C ASP A 84 -14.81 -12.72 -16.46
N ARG A 85 -15.00 -11.51 -17.02
CA ARG A 85 -15.96 -10.52 -16.49
C ARG A 85 -17.38 -11.08 -16.37
N LYS A 86 -17.82 -11.91 -17.33
CA LYS A 86 -19.15 -12.54 -17.28
C LYS A 86 -19.28 -13.49 -16.09
N LEU A 87 -18.24 -14.26 -15.82
CA LEU A 87 -18.20 -15.20 -14.70
C LEU A 87 -18.18 -14.47 -13.36
N VAL A 88 -17.37 -13.40 -13.27
CA VAL A 88 -17.33 -12.52 -12.08
C VAL A 88 -18.72 -11.92 -11.81
N TYR A 89 -19.39 -11.37 -12.83
CA TYR A 89 -20.70 -10.73 -12.65
C TYR A 89 -21.77 -11.75 -12.25
N ALA A 90 -21.77 -12.94 -12.84
CA ALA A 90 -22.68 -14.01 -12.42
C ALA A 90 -22.48 -14.40 -10.95
N THR A 91 -21.22 -14.45 -10.49
CA THR A 91 -20.87 -14.73 -9.09
C THR A 91 -21.32 -13.60 -8.16
N LEU A 92 -21.10 -12.35 -8.54
CA LEU A 92 -21.57 -11.18 -7.78
C LEU A 92 -23.09 -11.14 -7.71
N ARG A 93 -23.80 -11.49 -8.79
CA ARG A 93 -25.25 -11.60 -8.78
C ARG A 93 -25.73 -12.65 -7.78
N LYS A 94 -25.05 -13.79 -7.68
CA LYS A 94 -25.37 -14.82 -6.67
C LYS A 94 -25.16 -14.31 -5.24
N TRP A 95 -24.11 -13.52 -4.99
CA TRP A 95 -23.77 -13.04 -3.64
C TRP A 95 -24.58 -11.81 -3.20
N PHE A 96 -24.90 -10.91 -4.12
CA PHE A 96 -25.52 -9.61 -3.81
C PHE A 96 -26.94 -9.43 -4.36
N GLY A 97 -27.34 -10.22 -5.37
CA GLY A 97 -28.65 -10.08 -6.04
C GLY A 97 -29.85 -10.51 -5.19
N GLY A 98 -29.64 -11.16 -4.05
CA GLY A 98 -30.71 -11.60 -3.14
C GLY A 98 -31.16 -10.56 -2.10
N ARG A 99 -30.48 -9.41 -1.98
CA ARG A 99 -30.83 -8.36 -0.99
C ARG A 99 -31.86 -7.38 -1.55
N ARG A 100 -33.09 -7.82 -1.80
CA ARG A 100 -34.23 -6.91 -1.90
C ARG A 100 -35.01 -6.91 -0.58
N PRO A 101 -35.20 -5.76 0.11
CA PRO A 101 -36.23 -5.69 1.13
C PRO A 101 -37.57 -5.96 0.45
N VAL A 102 -38.30 -6.96 0.97
CA VAL A 102 -39.66 -7.28 0.54
C VAL A 102 -40.58 -6.14 0.98
N ASN A 103 -40.71 -5.11 0.14
CA ASN A 103 -41.88 -4.24 0.19
C ASN A 103 -42.86 -4.71 -0.88
N ARG A 104 -43.75 -5.62 -0.46
CA ARG A 104 -45.02 -5.89 -1.13
C ARG A 104 -45.85 -4.62 -1.13
N ARG A 105 -46.09 -4.02 -2.31
CA ARG A 105 -47.43 -3.71 -2.87
C ARG A 105 -47.33 -2.83 -4.13
N GLY A 106 -48.04 -3.26 -5.18
CA GLY A 106 -48.51 -2.44 -6.31
C GLY A 106 -47.44 -2.11 -7.36
N SER A 107 -47.39 -2.83 -8.48
CA SER A 107 -48.12 -2.50 -9.71
C SER A 107 -47.74 -1.15 -10.32
N THR A 108 -46.85 -1.15 -11.32
CA THR A 108 -47.23 -0.76 -12.68
C THR A 108 -46.27 -1.35 -13.70
N ARG A 109 -46.88 -1.97 -14.70
CA ARG A 109 -46.29 -2.53 -15.92
C ARG A 109 -45.67 -1.38 -16.72
N GLY A 110 -44.35 -1.30 -16.72
CA GLY A 110 -43.56 -0.38 -17.53
C GLY A 110 -42.25 -1.07 -17.89
N GLU A 111 -42.09 -1.42 -19.15
CA GLU A 111 -40.89 -1.99 -19.74
C GLU A 111 -39.73 -0.99 -19.64
N ALA A 112 -38.97 -1.06 -18.55
CA ALA A 112 -37.58 -0.66 -18.58
C ALA A 112 -36.77 -1.95 -18.53
N ARG A 113 -36.05 -2.21 -19.62
CA ARG A 113 -34.97 -3.21 -19.69
C ARG A 113 -33.79 -2.72 -18.87
N GLU A 114 -34.04 -2.39 -17.60
CA GLU A 114 -33.06 -2.03 -16.60
C GLU A 114 -32.44 -3.36 -16.20
N THR A 115 -31.32 -3.70 -16.83
CA THR A 115 -30.46 -4.78 -16.37
C THR A 115 -30.22 -4.53 -14.89
N ASP A 116 -30.84 -5.34 -14.03
CA ASP A 116 -30.79 -5.25 -12.57
C ASP A 116 -29.36 -5.53 -12.08
N GLU A 117 -28.46 -4.59 -12.35
CA GLU A 117 -27.05 -4.56 -11.97
C GLU A 117 -26.86 -3.96 -10.57
N SER A 118 -27.95 -3.79 -9.81
CA SER A 118 -27.92 -3.31 -8.41
C SER A 118 -26.98 -4.16 -7.53
N HIS A 119 -26.78 -5.43 -7.88
CA HIS A 119 -25.83 -6.33 -7.25
C HIS A 119 -24.36 -5.89 -7.44
N LEU A 120 -24.00 -5.27 -8.57
CA LEU A 120 -22.67 -4.71 -8.82
C LEU A 120 -22.45 -3.45 -7.97
N ASP A 121 -23.46 -2.59 -7.85
CA ASP A 121 -23.36 -1.39 -7.01
C ASP A 121 -23.25 -1.75 -5.52
N SER A 122 -23.98 -2.78 -5.09
CA SER A 122 -23.87 -3.33 -3.74
C SER A 122 -22.46 -3.84 -3.43
N PHE A 123 -21.82 -4.48 -4.41
CA PHE A 123 -20.43 -4.93 -4.29
C PHE A 123 -19.47 -3.73 -4.22
N ASP A 124 -19.62 -2.74 -5.10
CA ASP A 124 -18.79 -1.51 -5.07
C ASP A 124 -18.89 -0.80 -3.73
N VAL A 125 -20.09 -0.66 -3.16
CA VAL A 125 -20.31 -0.11 -1.82
C VAL A 125 -19.61 -0.97 -0.75
N GLN A 126 -19.69 -2.29 -0.84
CA GLN A 126 -19.03 -3.17 0.11
C GLN A 126 -17.50 -3.04 0.04
N VAL A 127 -16.92 -2.91 -1.15
CA VAL A 127 -15.48 -2.66 -1.30
C VAL A 127 -15.13 -1.29 -0.75
N ARG A 128 -15.81 -0.22 -1.19
CA ARG A 128 -15.52 1.15 -0.76
C ARG A 128 -15.67 1.36 0.73
N VAL A 129 -16.70 0.81 1.37
CA VAL A 129 -16.98 1.04 2.80
C VAL A 129 -16.38 -0.05 3.67
N GLY A 130 -16.56 -1.31 3.28
CA GLY A 130 -16.11 -2.47 4.05
C GLY A 130 -14.60 -2.58 4.09
N LEU A 131 -13.93 -2.52 2.94
CA LEU A 131 -12.46 -2.60 2.89
C LEU A 131 -11.83 -1.37 3.54
N MET A 132 -12.36 -0.17 3.32
CA MET A 132 -11.88 1.04 4.00
C MET A 132 -11.98 0.94 5.52
N ARG A 133 -13.06 0.39 6.05
CA ARG A 133 -13.23 0.19 7.49
C ARG A 133 -12.17 -0.76 8.05
N LEU A 134 -11.82 -1.81 7.30
CA LEU A 134 -10.73 -2.72 7.67
C LEU A 134 -9.38 -2.02 7.63
N LEU A 135 -9.11 -1.23 6.59
CA LEU A 135 -7.86 -0.47 6.46
C LEU A 135 -7.71 0.61 7.54
N ALA A 136 -8.82 1.26 7.93
CA ALA A 136 -8.86 2.31 8.94
C ALA A 136 -8.64 1.80 10.37
N GLY A 137 -8.64 0.48 10.60
CA GLY A 137 -8.29 -0.13 11.90
C GLY A 137 -9.23 0.26 13.04
N LYS A 138 -10.53 0.46 12.76
CA LYS A 138 -11.50 0.96 13.75
C LYS A 138 -12.11 -0.13 14.65
N ARG A 139 -11.52 -1.33 14.70
CA ARG A 139 -11.97 -2.44 15.55
C ARG A 139 -11.04 -2.48 16.77
N GLU A 140 -11.58 -2.43 17.98
CA GLU A 140 -10.80 -2.56 19.23
C GLU A 140 -9.88 -3.78 19.15
N GLY A 141 -8.58 -3.55 19.31
CA GLY A 141 -7.53 -4.59 19.19
C GLY A 141 -7.01 -4.88 17.77
N SER A 142 -7.50 -4.20 16.72
CA SER A 142 -7.02 -4.41 15.35
C SER A 142 -5.86 -3.47 15.00
N LEU A 143 -4.69 -4.05 14.73
CA LEU A 143 -3.54 -3.31 14.18
C LEU A 143 -3.95 -2.62 12.87
N LYS A 144 -3.67 -1.32 12.70
CA LYS A 144 -3.92 -0.65 11.41
C LYS A 144 -3.18 -1.39 10.31
N TYR A 145 -3.80 -1.55 9.14
CA TYR A 145 -3.20 -2.29 8.02
C TYR A 145 -1.79 -1.79 7.65
N ALA A 146 -1.53 -0.48 7.78
CA ALA A 146 -0.21 0.09 7.59
C ALA A 146 0.85 -0.49 8.56
N HIS A 147 0.49 -0.69 9.83
CA HIS A 147 1.38 -1.32 10.80
C HIS A 147 1.55 -2.82 10.52
N ALA A 148 0.49 -3.51 10.10
CA ALA A 148 0.59 -4.93 9.76
C ALA A 148 1.53 -5.14 8.57
N LEU A 149 1.44 -4.27 7.57
CA LEU A 149 2.32 -4.30 6.40
C LEU A 149 3.78 -3.96 6.78
N PHE A 150 3.97 -2.99 7.67
CA PHE A 150 5.29 -2.67 8.22
C PHE A 150 5.91 -3.86 8.97
N VAL A 151 5.15 -4.53 9.84
CA VAL A 151 5.60 -5.72 10.58
C VAL A 151 5.83 -6.90 9.64
N ALA A 152 5.06 -7.04 8.57
CA ALA A 152 5.21 -8.12 7.60
C ALA A 152 6.40 -7.93 6.63
N THR A 153 7.25 -6.93 6.83
CA THR A 153 8.35 -6.58 5.93
C THR A 153 9.68 -7.18 6.45
N PRO A 154 10.17 -8.34 5.97
CA PRO A 154 11.27 -9.07 6.61
C PRO A 154 12.61 -8.33 6.54
N TRP A 155 12.89 -7.69 5.40
CA TRP A 155 14.12 -6.91 5.20
C TRP A 155 14.26 -5.74 6.18
N LEU A 156 13.14 -5.23 6.68
CA LEU A 156 13.13 -4.15 7.66
C LEU A 156 13.55 -4.65 9.03
N TRP A 157 13.10 -5.84 9.42
CA TRP A 157 13.52 -6.47 10.67
C TRP A 157 14.98 -6.91 10.62
N ASP A 158 15.43 -7.48 9.52
CA ASP A 158 16.85 -7.81 9.33
C ASP A 158 17.72 -6.55 9.43
N LEU A 159 17.28 -5.42 8.85
CA LEU A 159 17.95 -4.14 9.03
C LEU A 159 17.97 -3.72 10.50
N CYS A 160 16.83 -3.75 11.20
CA CYS A 160 16.74 -3.38 12.60
C CYS A 160 17.64 -4.26 13.49
N VAL A 161 17.64 -5.59 13.30
CA VAL A 161 18.44 -6.54 14.10
C VAL A 161 19.94 -6.37 13.86
N ASN A 162 20.35 -6.26 12.60
CA ASN A 162 21.75 -6.01 12.26
C ASN A 162 22.21 -4.63 12.76
N LEU A 163 21.33 -3.63 12.72
CA LEU A 163 21.57 -2.29 13.24
C LEU A 163 21.72 -2.30 14.77
N PHE A 164 20.79 -2.92 15.50
CA PHE A 164 20.89 -3.07 16.95
C PHE A 164 22.20 -3.77 17.34
N SER A 165 22.60 -4.80 16.59
CA SER A 165 23.84 -5.54 16.87
C SER A 165 25.10 -4.69 16.67
N VAL A 166 25.14 -3.83 15.65
CA VAL A 166 26.27 -2.91 15.39
C VAL A 166 26.28 -1.74 16.39
N LEU A 167 25.12 -1.18 16.71
CA LEU A 167 24.99 -0.05 17.65
C LEU A 167 25.21 -0.45 19.11
N PHE A 168 24.86 -1.68 19.52
CA PHE A 168 25.15 -2.15 20.89
C PHE A 168 26.62 -2.44 21.11
N LEU A 169 27.38 -2.77 20.04
CA LEU A 169 28.81 -3.02 20.11
C LEU A 169 29.65 -1.74 20.23
N GLN A 170 29.12 -0.57 19.84
CA GLN A 170 29.79 0.72 19.98
C GLN A 170 28.95 1.67 20.85
N ARG A 171 29.46 2.03 22.04
CA ARG A 171 28.98 3.05 23.01
C ARG A 171 27.80 3.94 22.57
N GLY A 172 26.85 4.16 23.48
CA GLY A 172 25.53 4.82 23.29
C GLY A 172 25.42 6.16 22.57
N GLU A 173 26.50 6.83 22.17
CA GLU A 173 26.44 8.06 21.35
C GLU A 173 25.89 7.81 19.93
N VAL A 174 26.04 6.60 19.38
CA VAL A 174 25.52 6.27 18.03
C VAL A 174 23.99 6.11 18.03
N THR A 175 23.39 5.80 19.19
CA THR A 175 21.93 5.60 19.30
C THR A 175 21.14 6.89 19.13
N GLN A 176 21.59 8.01 19.75
CA GLN A 176 20.99 9.33 19.57
C GLN A 176 21.06 9.81 18.12
N LEU A 177 22.19 9.56 17.45
CA LEU A 177 22.38 9.94 16.05
C LEU A 177 21.38 9.24 15.11
N VAL A 178 21.12 7.95 15.37
CA VAL A 178 20.16 7.15 14.60
C VAL A 178 18.74 7.57 14.91
N GLU A 179 18.39 7.84 16.17
CA GLU A 179 17.08 8.36 16.57
C GLU A 179 16.78 9.70 15.90
N ASP A 180 17.73 10.65 15.93
CA ASP A 180 17.62 11.94 15.26
C ASP A 180 17.47 11.77 13.75
N CYS A 181 18.18 10.82 13.13
CA CYS A 181 17.99 10.48 11.73
C CYS A 181 16.59 9.93 11.46
N VAL A 182 16.06 9.02 12.29
CA VAL A 182 14.68 8.50 12.15
C VAL A 182 13.69 9.65 12.19
N CYS A 183 13.83 10.52 13.19
CA CYS A 183 12.95 11.66 13.41
C CYS A 183 13.01 12.65 12.25
N VAL A 184 14.19 13.05 11.77
CA VAL A 184 14.33 13.95 10.61
C VAL A 184 13.74 13.31 9.36
N PHE A 185 13.93 12.02 9.13
CA PHE A 185 13.44 11.35 7.93
C PHE A 185 11.95 11.04 7.92
N LEU A 186 11.34 10.84 9.09
CA LEU A 186 9.90 10.67 9.24
C LEU A 186 9.16 12.02 9.33
N ALA A 187 9.76 13.04 9.93
CA ALA A 187 9.15 14.35 10.15
C ALA A 187 9.23 15.29 8.95
N TYR A 188 10.18 15.11 8.02
CA TYR A 188 10.21 15.86 6.76
C TYR A 188 9.54 15.07 5.63
N PRO A 189 8.23 15.30 5.37
CA PRO A 189 7.62 14.86 4.13
C PRO A 189 8.27 15.62 2.97
N CYS A 190 9.17 14.96 2.24
CA CYS A 190 9.41 15.37 0.85
C CYS A 190 8.14 15.07 0.07
N GLU A 191 7.33 16.10 -0.14
CA GLU A 191 6.35 16.19 -1.22
C GLU A 191 7.03 15.97 -2.57
#